data_AF-A0A1C5RQL7-F1
#
_entry.id   AF-A0A1C5RQL7-F1
#
_cell.length_a   1.000
_cell.length_b   1.000
_cell.length_c   1.000
_cell.angle_alpha   90.00
_cell.angle_beta   90.00
_cell.angle_gamma   90.00
#
_symmetry.space_group_name_H-M   'P 1'
#
loop_
_entity.id
_entity.type
_entity.pdbx_description
1 polymer ?
#
loop_
_entity_poly.entity_id
_entity_poly.type
_entity_poly.pdbx_seq_one_letter_code
_entity_poly.pdbx_strand_id
1 'polypeptide(L)' 'MVKEKWIYCPVCNNKTRIKIRKETVAENLPVFCPKCKIQSIIDIKPDFEIEVKTDIV' A
#
# COMPACT_ATOMS: atom_id res chain seq x y z
N MET A 1 -10.31 -15.38 -13.14
CA MET A 1 -9.36 -15.43 -12.01
C MET A 1 -9.07 -14.00 -11.56
N VAL A 2 -9.45 -13.61 -10.34
CA VAL A 2 -9.21 -12.25 -9.83
C VAL A 2 -7.73 -12.14 -9.45
N LYS A 3 -6.97 -11.26 -10.12
CA LYS A 3 -5.57 -10.99 -9.74
C LYS A 3 -5.59 -10.15 -8.47
N GLU A 4 -4.99 -10.67 -7.40
CA GLU A 4 -4.77 -9.95 -6.15
C GLU A 4 -3.26 -9.73 -5.97
N LYS A 5 -2.87 -8.53 -5.54
CA LYS A 5 -1.48 -8.22 -5.17
C LYS A 5 -1.43 -7.68 -3.75
N TRP A 6 -0.28 -7.88 -3.11
CA TRP A 6 0.00 -7.31 -1.81
C TRP A 6 0.73 -5.98 -1.99
N ILE A 7 0.42 -5.03 -1.11
CA ILE A 7 1.21 -3.80 -1.01
C ILE A 7 2.48 -4.12 -0.24
N TYR A 8 3.61 -3.66 -0.75
CA TYR A 8 4.90 -3.73 -0.09
C TYR A 8 5.23 -2.38 0.51
N CYS A 9 5.79 -2.37 1.70
CA CYS A 9 6.20 -1.13 2.36
C CYS A 9 7.38 -0.51 1.61
N PRO A 10 7.35 0.79 1.25
CA PRO A 10 8.44 1.44 0.51
C PRO A 10 9.76 1.49 1.28
N VAL A 11 9.70 1.48 2.62
CA VAL A 11 10.88 1.60 3.49
C VAL A 11 11.63 0.27 3.65
N CYS A 12 10.93 -0.83 3.90
CA CYS A 12 11.55 -2.12 4.23
C CYS A 12 11.29 -3.22 3.20
N ASN A 13 10.56 -2.88 2.12
CA ASN A 13 10.10 -3.78 1.07
C ASN A 13 9.39 -5.04 1.60
N ASN A 14 8.89 -4.98 2.83
CA ASN A 14 8.22 -6.10 3.46
C ASN A 14 6.73 -6.06 3.13
N LYS A 15 6.13 -7.25 3.12
CA LYS A 15 4.71 -7.42 2.82
C LYS A 15 3.86 -6.74 3.88
N THR A 16 2.96 -5.85 3.48
CA THR A 16 1.96 -5.26 4.37
C THR A 16 0.77 -6.20 4.55
N ARG A 17 -0.15 -5.88 5.46
CA ARG A 17 -1.38 -6.66 5.66
C ARG A 17 -2.47 -6.37 4.64
N ILE A 18 -2.22 -5.47 3.68
CA ILE A 18 -3.23 -4.99 2.73
C ILE A 18 -3.06 -5.71 1.40
N LYS A 19 -4.16 -6.31 0.94
CA LYS A 19 -4.32 -6.84 -0.41
C LYS A 19 -5.16 -5.87 -1.23
N ILE A 20 -4.74 -5.67 -2.47
CA ILE A 20 -5.47 -4.88 -3.45
C ILE A 20 -5.81 -5.74 -4.67
N ARG A 21 -6.90 -5.39 -5.33
CA ARG A 21 -7.34 -5.96 -6.61
C ARG A 21 -7.08 -4.95 -7.72
N LYS A 22 -7.16 -5.39 -8.98
CA LYS A 22 -6.97 -4.53 -10.16
C LYS A 22 -7.93 -3.33 -10.18
N GLU A 23 -9.13 -3.50 -9.62
CA GLU A 23 -10.20 -2.49 -9.57
C GLU A 23 -10.20 -1.69 -8.25
N THR A 24 -9.32 -2.02 -7.30
CA THR A 24 -9.24 -1.28 -6.05
C THR A 24 -8.66 0.10 -6.31
N VAL A 25 -9.40 1.15 -5.92
CA VAL A 25 -8.94 2.54 -5.93
C VAL A 25 -9.09 3.08 -4.52
N ALA A 26 -8.06 3.76 -4.02
CA ALA A 26 -8.09 4.42 -2.73
C ALA A 26 -7.18 5.64 -2.73
N GLU A 27 -7.62 6.72 -2.09
CA GLU A 27 -6.83 7.93 -1.93
C GLU A 27 -6.56 8.17 -0.45
N ASN A 28 -5.36 8.65 -0.15
CA ASN A 28 -4.87 8.92 1.21
C ASN A 28 -5.05 7.73 2.16
N LEU A 29 -4.84 6.51 1.66
CA LEU A 29 -4.99 5.29 2.46
C LEU A 29 -3.81 5.16 3.44
N PRO A 30 -4.05 5.17 4.76
CA PRO A 30 -3.00 4.93 5.72
C PRO A 30 -2.63 3.44 5.76
N VAL A 31 -1.37 3.12 5.49
CA VAL A 31 -0.83 1.76 5.51
C VAL A 31 0.21 1.65 6.61
N PHE A 32 -0.12 0.86 7.63
CA PHE A 32 0.78 0.59 8.72
C PHE A 32 1.74 -0.56 8.40
N CYS A 33 3.04 -0.33 8.58
CA CYS A 33 4.06 -1.36 8.49
C CYS A 33 4.45 -1.87 9.89
N PRO A 34 4.15 -3.13 10.25
CA PRO A 34 4.48 -3.66 11.58
C PRO A 34 5.99 -3.81 11.84
N LYS A 35 6.82 -3.84 10.78
CA LYS A 35 8.28 -3.95 10.90
C LYS A 35 8.93 -2.59 11.15
N CYS A 36 8.54 -1.57 10.40
CA CYS A 36 9.03 -0.21 10.59
C CYS A 36 8.33 0.50 11.75
N LYS A 37 7.13 0.06 12.11
CA LYS A 37 6.21 0.73 13.04
C LYS A 37 5.83 2.16 12.60
N ILE A 38 5.85 2.38 11.29
CA ILE A 38 5.56 3.66 10.64
C ILE A 38 4.27 3.50 9.84
N GLN A 39 3.54 4.60 9.68
CA GLN A 39 2.36 4.68 8.84
C GLN A 39 2.67 5.50 7.58
N SER A 40 2.53 4.89 6.42
CA SER A 40 2.68 5.58 5.13
C SER A 40 1.31 5.88 4.56
N ILE A 41 1.10 7.09 4.04
CA ILE A 41 -0.08 7.45 3.26
C ILE A 41 0.22 7.12 1.81
N ILE A 42 -0.61 6.25 1.21
CA ILE A 42 -0.49 5.89 -0.20
C ILE A 42 -1.81 6.15 -0.94
N ASP A 43 -1.68 6.42 -2.22
CA ASP A 43 -2.77 6.35 -3.18
C ASP A 43 -2.65 5.07 -3.99
N ILE A 44 -3.78 4.42 -4.22
CA ILE A 44 -3.91 3.22 -5.04
C ILE A 44 -4.77 3.61 -6.24
N LYS A 45 -4.17 3.51 -7.41
CA LYS A 45 -4.81 3.70 -8.71
C LYS A 45 -5.20 2.34 -9.30
N PRO A 46 -6.11 2.32 -10.29
CA PRO A 46 -6.42 1.11 -11.04
C PRO A 46 -5.16 0.46 -11.61
N ASP A 47 -5.21 -0.86 -11.83
CA ASP A 47 -4.09 -1.64 -12.37
C ASP A 47 -2.86 -1.81 -11.47
N PHE A 48 -3.08 -1.71 -10.15
CA PHE A 48 -2.06 -1.89 -9.09
C PHE A 48 -0.98 -0.80 -9.08
N GLU A 49 -1.29 0.38 -9.60
CA GLU A 49 -0.45 1.56 -9.46
C GLU A 49 -0.53 2.08 -8.01
N ILE A 50 0.62 2.24 -7.35
CA ILE A 50 0.71 2.69 -5.96
C ILE A 50 1.63 3.90 -5.93
N GLU A 51 1.12 5.01 -5.42
CA GLU A 51 1.88 6.24 -5.21
C GLU A 51 2.01 6.51 -3.70
N VAL A 52 3.23 6.71 -3.23
CA VAL A 52 3.50 7.01 -1.81
C VAL A 52 3.53 8.53 -1.67
N LYS A 53 2.60 9.09 -0.88
CA LYS A 53 2.52 10.54 -0.67
C LYS A 53 3.39 11.01 0.49
N THR A 54 3.31 10.32 1.62
CA THR A 54 4.01 10.75 2.86
C THR A 54 4.25 9.58 3.77
N ASP A 55 5.46 9.48 4.31
CA ASP A 55 5.76 8.65 5.47
C ASP A 55 5.50 9.49 6.73
N ILE A 56 4.49 9.12 7.51
CA ILE A 56 4.25 9.72 8.82
C ILE A 56 5.01 8.88 9.84
N VAL A 57 6.10 9.46 10.35
CA VAL A 57 6.96 8.88 11.40
C VAL A 57 6.22 8.82 12.72
#